data_AF-A0A4Q3F975-F1
#
_entry.id   AF-A0A4Q3F975-F1
#
_cell.length_a   1.000
_cell.length_b   1.000
_cell.length_c   1.000
_cell.angle_alpha   90.00
_cell.angle_beta   90.00
_cell.angle_gamma   90.00
#
_symmetry.space_group_name_H-M   'P 1'
#
loop_
_entity.id
_entity.type
_entity.pdbx_description
1 polymer ?
#
loop_
_entity_poly.entity_id
_entity_poly.type
_entity_poly.pdbx_seq_one_letter_code
_entity_poly.pdbx_strand_id
1 'polypeptide(L)'
;MGKKLALFLLTVFLILMLIVLIKTFTFKSIQPKFRAVKTVSVSDSAVAHLQQGIRFKTISLSDSAKTDSSVFLAFHQFLGKTYPLIHQKLQLEKVG
;
A
#
# COMPACT_ATOMS: atom_id res chain seq x y z
N MET A 1 -34.75 29.08 -27.41
CA MET A 1 -34.32 28.21 -26.29
C MET A 1 -32.80 28.13 -26.10
N GLY A 2 -32.00 27.92 -27.16
CA GLY A 2 -30.57 27.60 -27.03
C GLY A 2 -29.68 28.66 -26.37
N LYS A 3 -29.96 29.96 -26.53
CA LYS A 3 -29.14 31.03 -25.90
C LYS A 3 -29.20 31.01 -24.37
N LYS A 4 -30.38 30.72 -23.79
CA LYS A 4 -30.55 30.63 -22.32
C LYS A 4 -29.85 29.38 -21.76
N LEU A 5 -29.91 28.26 -22.49
CA LEU A 5 -29.21 27.03 -22.14
C LEU A 5 -27.68 27.19 -22.25
N ALA A 6 -27.19 27.84 -23.31
CA ALA A 6 -25.77 28.13 -23.49
C ALA A 6 -25.26 29.08 -22.40
N LEU A 7 -26.03 30.11 -22.04
CA LEU A 7 -25.69 31.02 -20.96
C LEU A 7 -25.63 30.29 -19.62
N PHE A 8 -26.60 29.41 -19.35
CA PHE A 8 -26.61 28.57 -18.15
C PHE A 8 -25.38 27.65 -18.07
N LEU A 9 -25.04 26.95 -19.15
CA LEU A 9 -23.86 26.09 -19.22
C LEU A 9 -22.56 26.87 -19.03
N LEU A 10 -22.45 28.07 -19.61
CA LEU A 10 -21.29 28.95 -19.42
C LEU A 10 -21.17 29.38 -17.95
N THR A 11 -22.27 29.75 -17.31
CA THR A 11 -22.29 30.12 -15.89
C THR A 11 -21.85 28.96 -15.01
N VAL A 12 -22.37 27.75 -15.24
CA VAL A 12 -21.97 26.54 -14.48
C VAL A 12 -20.48 26.24 -14.70
N PHE A 13 -19.99 26.32 -15.93
CA PHE A 13 -18.58 26.11 -16.24
C PHE A 13 -17.68 27.11 -15.51
N LEU A 14 -18.03 28.40 -15.52
CA LEU A 14 -17.28 29.44 -14.81
C LEU A 14 -17.25 29.22 -13.30
N ILE A 15 -18.38 28.81 -12.71
CA ILE A 15 -18.45 28.45 -11.28
C ILE A 15 -17.52 27.27 -10.98
N LEU A 16 -17.55 26.22 -11.81
CA LEU A 16 -16.68 25.05 -11.63
C LEU A 16 -15.20 25.43 -11.75
N MET A 17 -14.85 26.27 -12.74
CA MET A 17 -13.51 26.82 -12.93
C MET A 17 -13.03 27.57 -11.68
N LEU A 18 -13.89 28.44 -11.12
CA LEU A 18 -13.59 29.19 -9.90
C LEU A 18 -13.36 28.26 -8.71
N ILE A 19 -14.22 27.24 -8.51
CA ILE A 19 -14.05 26.26 -7.43
C ILE A 19 -12.73 25.52 -7.56
N VAL A 20 -12.38 25.05 -8.77
CA VAL A 20 -11.12 24.35 -9.02
C VAL A 20 -9.93 25.26 -8.72
N LEU A 21 -9.95 26.51 -9.20
CA LEU A 21 -8.89 27.49 -8.92
C LEU A 21 -8.72 27.73 -7.42
N ILE A 22 -9.82 27.94 -6.68
CA ILE A 22 -9.77 28.11 -5.22
C ILE A 22 -9.15 26.87 -4.58
N LYS A 23 -9.62 25.66 -4.91
CA LYS A 23 -9.08 24.43 -4.32
C LYS A 23 -7.62 24.20 -4.68
N THR A 24 -7.19 24.54 -5.90
CA THR A 24 -5.80 24.41 -6.35
C THR A 24 -4.89 25.37 -5.60
N PHE A 25 -5.26 26.65 -5.46
CA PHE A 25 -4.43 27.62 -4.75
C PHE A 25 -4.51 27.50 -3.22
N THR A 26 -5.59 26.93 -2.68
CA THR A 26 -5.75 26.69 -1.23
C THR A 26 -5.27 25.31 -0.80
N PHE A 27 -4.90 24.43 -1.74
CA PHE A 27 -4.38 23.11 -1.42
C PHE A 27 -3.06 23.22 -0.67
N LYS A 28 -3.07 22.86 0.61
CA LYS A 28 -1.86 22.72 1.42
C LYS A 28 -1.51 21.25 1.54
N SER A 29 -0.33 20.89 1.05
CA SER A 29 0.24 19.56 1.30
C SER A 29 0.43 19.41 2.81
N ILE A 30 -0.29 18.46 3.41
CA ILE A 30 -0.04 18.04 4.78
C ILE A 30 1.20 17.16 4.72
N GLN A 31 2.37 17.74 4.97
CA GLN A 31 3.58 16.98 5.24
C GLN A 31 3.75 16.94 6.76
N PRO A 32 3.36 15.85 7.43
CA PRO A 32 3.54 15.75 8.86
C PRO A 32 5.05 15.81 9.14
N LYS A 33 5.47 16.79 9.94
CA LYS A 33 6.84 16.82 10.46
C LYS A 33 6.95 15.75 11.52
N PHE A 34 7.36 14.55 11.12
CA PHE A 34 7.65 13.48 12.07
C PHE A 34 8.93 13.82 12.83
N ARG A 35 8.93 13.58 14.14
CA ARG A 35 10.17 13.61 14.92
C ARG A 35 11.08 12.51 14.40
N ALA A 36 12.38 12.78 14.31
CA ALA A 36 13.36 11.76 13.98
C ALA A 36 13.21 10.59 14.95
N VAL A 37 12.77 9.44 14.44
CA VAL A 37 12.65 8.21 15.23
C VAL A 37 14.06 7.73 15.50
N LYS A 38 14.35 7.35 16.76
CA LYS A 38 15.62 6.70 17.10
C LYS A 38 15.76 5.46 16.23
N THR A 39 16.86 5.38 15.49
CA THR A 39 17.17 4.20 14.72
C THR A 39 17.32 3.03 15.68
N VAL A 40 16.56 1.96 15.44
CA VAL A 40 16.71 0.72 16.18
C VAL A 40 17.89 -0.02 15.55
N SER A 41 18.77 -0.57 16.38
CA SER A 41 19.83 -1.45 15.90
C SER A 41 19.20 -2.67 15.23
N VAL A 42 19.55 -2.90 13.96
CA VAL A 42 19.14 -4.10 13.24
C VAL A 42 20.07 -5.22 13.65
N SER A 43 19.52 -6.30 14.21
CA SER A 43 20.32 -7.47 14.59
C SER A 43 20.75 -8.26 13.35
N ASP A 44 21.88 -8.96 13.44
CA ASP A 44 22.37 -9.83 12.35
C ASP A 44 21.33 -10.89 11.95
N SER A 45 20.57 -11.40 12.93
CA SER A 45 19.46 -12.32 12.67
C SER A 45 18.37 -11.71 11.78
N ALA A 46 18.04 -10.42 11.97
CA ALA A 46 17.05 -9.75 11.13
C ALA A 46 17.54 -9.62 9.69
N VAL A 47 18.82 -9.30 9.49
CA VAL A 47 19.44 -9.27 8.16
C VAL A 47 19.43 -10.66 7.52
N ALA A 48 19.82 -11.70 8.25
CA ALA A 48 19.83 -13.07 7.75
C ALA A 48 18.42 -13.58 7.41
N HIS A 49 17.42 -13.31 8.25
CA HIS A 49 16.03 -13.69 8.00
C HIS A 49 15.48 -12.98 6.76
N LEU A 50 15.80 -11.70 6.57
CA LEU A 50 15.42 -10.97 5.36
C LEU A 50 16.07 -11.58 4.12
N GLN A 51 17.39 -11.82 4.16
CA GLN A 51 18.13 -12.44 3.05
C GLN A 51 17.60 -13.82 2.66
N GLN A 52 17.11 -14.60 3.63
CA GLN A 52 16.46 -15.89 3.37
C GLN A 52 15.04 -15.70 2.83
N GLY A 53 14.26 -14.80 3.44
CA GLY A 53 12.87 -14.53 3.08
C GLY A 53 12.70 -14.04 1.64
N ILE A 54 13.55 -13.13 1.16
CA ILE A 54 13.45 -12.59 -0.21
C ILE A 54 13.82 -13.61 -1.30
N ARG A 55 14.38 -14.77 -0.94
CA ARG A 55 14.68 -15.85 -1.91
C ARG A 55 13.43 -16.66 -2.29
N PHE A 56 12.38 -16.62 -1.46
CA PHE A 56 11.09 -17.19 -1.81
C PHE A 56 10.41 -16.27 -2.84
N LYS A 57 10.33 -16.72 -4.10
CA LYS A 57 9.72 -15.96 -5.20
C LYS A 57 8.19 -16.00 -5.11
N THR A 58 7.61 -15.34 -4.11
CA THR A 58 6.15 -15.23 -3.90
C THR A 58 5.50 -14.29 -4.93
N ILE A 59 5.65 -14.63 -6.21
CA ILE A 59 5.14 -13.86 -7.35
C ILE A 59 3.67 -14.24 -7.54
N SER A 60 2.76 -13.28 -7.32
CA SER A 60 1.36 -13.43 -7.68
C SER A 60 1.15 -12.99 -9.13
N LEU A 61 0.47 -13.84 -9.90
CA LEU A 61 0.09 -13.55 -11.28
C LEU A 61 -1.40 -13.24 -11.36
N SER A 62 -1.79 -12.36 -12.29
CA SER A 62 -3.21 -12.04 -12.53
C SER A 62 -4.05 -13.27 -12.90
N ASP A 63 -3.42 -14.27 -13.49
CA ASP A 63 -3.99 -15.60 -13.72
C ASP A 63 -3.56 -16.53 -12.58
N SER A 64 -4.48 -16.78 -11.64
CA SER A 64 -4.20 -17.60 -10.45
C SER A 64 -3.77 -19.03 -10.79
N ALA A 65 -4.20 -19.57 -11.94
CA ALA A 65 -3.80 -20.91 -12.37
C ALA A 65 -2.30 -21.00 -12.73
N LYS A 66 -1.64 -19.86 -12.99
CA LYS A 66 -0.20 -19.78 -13.27
C LYS A 66 0.63 -19.49 -12.03
N THR A 67 -0.01 -19.15 -10.91
CA THR A 67 0.69 -18.83 -9.66
C THR A 67 1.15 -20.12 -8.99
N ASP A 68 2.44 -20.21 -8.68
CA ASP A 68 3.00 -21.34 -7.92
C ASP A 68 2.73 -21.17 -6.43
N SER A 69 1.61 -21.71 -5.97
CA SER A 69 1.22 -21.68 -4.54
C SER A 69 2.20 -22.41 -3.62
N SER A 70 3.06 -23.30 -4.15
CA SER A 70 4.00 -24.05 -3.32
C SER A 70 5.07 -23.14 -2.70
N VAL A 71 5.47 -22.07 -3.40
CA VAL A 71 6.45 -21.10 -2.90
C VAL A 71 5.88 -20.30 -1.74
N PHE A 72 4.59 -19.93 -1.80
CA PHE A 72 3.89 -19.27 -0.70
C PHE A 72 3.81 -20.17 0.52
N LEU A 73 3.46 -21.44 0.33
CA LEU A 73 3.43 -22.42 1.43
C LEU A 73 4.82 -22.62 2.06
N ALA A 74 5.86 -22.71 1.24
CA ALA A 74 7.24 -22.82 1.72
C ALA A 74 7.66 -21.57 2.51
N PHE A 75 7.24 -20.38 2.07
CA PHE A 75 7.47 -19.14 2.81
C PHE A 75 6.74 -19.12 4.16
N HIS A 76 5.48 -19.57 4.22
CA HIS A 76 4.76 -19.71 5.49
C HIS A 76 5.46 -20.69 6.46
N GLN A 77 5.97 -21.82 5.96
CA GLN A 77 6.73 -22.76 6.78
C GLN A 77 8.03 -22.13 7.30
N PHE A 78 8.73 -21.35 6.47
CA PHE A 78 9.89 -20.58 6.89
C PHE A 78 9.52 -19.60 8.02
N LEU A 79 8.43 -18.84 7.90
CA LEU A 79 7.98 -17.93 8.95
C LEU A 79 7.65 -18.66 10.26
N GLY A 80 7.01 -19.83 10.18
CA GLY A 80 6.72 -20.68 11.35
C GLY A 80 7.97 -21.12 12.10
N LYS A 81 9.03 -21.49 11.37
CA LYS A 81 10.32 -21.90 11.94
C LYS A 81 11.11 -20.71 12.49
N THR A 82 11.10 -19.59 11.78
CA THR A 82 11.91 -18.40 12.10
C THR A 82 11.30 -17.58 13.24
N TYR A 83 9.97 -17.58 13.39
CA TYR A 83 9.25 -16.79 14.39
C TYR A 83 8.28 -17.65 15.21
N PRO A 84 8.79 -18.63 15.99
CA PRO A 84 7.96 -19.57 16.73
C PRO A 84 7.10 -18.88 17.81
N LEU A 85 7.63 -17.83 18.47
CA LEU A 85 6.88 -17.09 19.48
C LEU A 85 5.65 -16.38 18.89
N ILE A 86 5.75 -15.84 17.68
CA ILE A 86 4.63 -15.18 17.02
C ILE A 86 3.54 -16.22 16.72
N HIS A 87 3.92 -17.37 16.18
CA HIS A 87 2.98 -18.46 15.87
C HIS A 87 2.38 -19.12 17.12
N GLN A 88 3.05 -19.02 18.27
CA GLN A 88 2.52 -19.51 19.54
C GLN A 88 1.56 -18.50 20.18
N LYS A 89 1.83 -17.20 20.05
CA LYS A 89 1.08 -16.14 20.76
C LYS A 89 -0.06 -15.55 19.96
N LEU A 90 -0.03 -15.67 18.64
CA LEU A 90 -1.04 -15.14 17.74
C LEU A 90 -1.72 -16.27 16.98
N GLN A 91 -2.96 -16.05 16.58
CA GLN A 91 -3.68 -16.96 15.69
C GLN A 91 -3.23 -16.71 14.25
N LEU A 92 -2.83 -17.78 13.55
CA LEU A 92 -2.48 -17.71 12.14
C LEU A 92 -3.74 -17.70 11.28
N GLU A 93 -3.94 -16.63 10.51
CA GLU A 93 -4.90 -16.58 9.42
C GLU A 93 -4.17 -16.72 8.07
N LYS A 94 -4.66 -17.61 7.21
CA LYS A 94 -4.12 -17.79 5.85
C LYS A 94 -5.07 -17.09 4.87
N VAL A 95 -4.53 -16.11 4.15
CA VAL A 95 -5.22 -15.42 3.06
C VAL A 95 -4.63 -15.88 1.73
N GLY A 96 -5.51 -16.24 0.79
CA GLY A 96 -5.18 -16.71 -0.55
C GLY A 96 -5.62 -15.71 -1.60
#